data_AF-A0A2V9FPA8-F1
#
_entry.id   AF-A0A2V9FPA8-F1
#
_cell.length_a   1.000
_cell.length_b   1.000
_cell.length_c   1.000
_cell.angle_alpha   90.00
_cell.angle_beta   90.00
_cell.angle_gamma   90.00
#
_symmetry.space_group_name_H-M   'P 1'
#
loop_
_entity.id
_entity.type
_entity.pdbx_description
1 polymer ?
#
loop_
_entity_poly.entity_id
_entity_poly.type
_entity_poly.pdbx_seq_one_letter_code
_entity_poly.pdbx_strand_id
1 'polypeptide(L)'
;FPVWLATSFVLHKDTPKTLGWRADNFWKATKRSAVVFVPFIIGLCFLGLVLGGLHRPLNHLLIPKHFFGYMAFCLLQQVGLSSYVTNRLFAATDNAVRASLIAGTIFAALHWPNPVLVPLTCVGGIAMSWLFVRERNILPLALGQSILGTLVWWAVPVAWHHAMRVGPGFYHFHPR
;
A
#
# COMPACT_ATOMS: atom_id res chain seq x y z
N PHE A 1 17.53 6.75 -9.66
CA PHE A 1 16.68 6.12 -8.62
C PHE A 1 17.17 4.74 -8.19
N PRO A 2 17.23 3.70 -9.05
CA PRO A 2 17.57 2.33 -8.60
C PRO A 2 18.99 2.19 -8.05
N VAL A 3 19.96 2.92 -8.62
CA VAL A 3 21.35 2.93 -8.13
C VAL A 3 21.41 3.41 -6.68
N TRP A 4 20.81 4.55 -6.36
CA TRP A 4 20.79 5.10 -4.99
C TRP A 4 20.10 4.16 -3.99
N LEU A 5 18.98 3.54 -4.39
CA LEU A 5 18.28 2.57 -3.56
C LEU A 5 19.18 1.35 -3.24
N ALA A 6 19.83 0.80 -4.27
CA ALA A 6 20.77 -0.30 -4.12
C ALA A 6 21.99 0.10 -3.26
N THR A 7 22.57 1.28 -3.50
CA THR A 7 23.67 1.83 -2.69
C THR A 7 23.26 1.93 -1.22
N SER A 8 22.07 2.43 -0.91
CA SER A 8 21.56 2.47 0.47
C SER A 8 21.49 1.07 1.09
N PHE A 9 20.95 0.07 0.37
CA PHE A 9 20.86 -1.29 0.88
C PHE A 9 22.24 -1.89 1.16
N VAL A 10 23.21 -1.66 0.27
CA VAL A 10 24.60 -2.10 0.47
C VAL A 10 25.23 -1.42 1.69
N LEU A 11 25.13 -0.09 1.79
CA LEU A 11 25.72 0.68 2.89
C LEU A 11 25.18 0.27 4.27
N HIS A 12 23.90 -0.09 4.35
CA HIS A 12 23.26 -0.52 5.60
C HIS A 12 23.28 -2.04 5.80
N LYS A 13 23.98 -2.79 4.93
CA LYS A 13 24.12 -4.25 5.00
C LYS A 13 22.76 -4.96 5.04
N ASP A 14 21.81 -4.45 4.28
CA ASP A 14 20.48 -5.07 4.19
C ASP A 14 20.56 -6.44 3.52
N THR A 15 19.79 -7.38 4.06
CA THR A 15 19.65 -8.74 3.55
C THR A 15 18.23 -8.94 3.02
N PRO A 16 17.97 -9.97 2.19
CA PRO A 16 16.60 -10.31 1.82
C PRO A 16 15.65 -10.41 3.03
N LYS A 17 16.15 -10.90 4.16
CA LYS A 17 15.38 -10.98 5.42
C LYS A 17 15.06 -9.61 6.02
N THR A 18 16.01 -8.66 6.05
CA THR A 18 15.74 -7.31 6.57
C THR A 18 14.86 -6.49 5.64
N LEU A 19 14.94 -6.76 4.33
CA LEU A 19 14.07 -6.16 3.31
C LEU A 19 12.66 -6.78 3.26
N GLY A 20 12.43 -7.91 3.94
CA GLY A 20 11.14 -8.60 4.02
C GLY A 20 10.84 -9.56 2.87
N TRP A 21 11.85 -9.95 2.09
CA TRP A 21 11.77 -11.04 1.11
C TRP A 21 11.97 -12.37 1.83
N ARG A 22 10.90 -12.88 2.44
CA ARG A 22 10.94 -14.03 3.35
C ARG A 22 9.86 -15.04 3.04
N ALA A 23 10.25 -16.30 2.82
CA ALA A 23 9.32 -17.43 2.73
C ALA A 23 9.13 -18.12 4.08
N ASP A 24 10.15 -18.08 4.95
CA ASP A 24 10.20 -18.79 6.24
C ASP A 24 9.12 -18.32 7.24
N ASN A 25 8.71 -17.05 7.18
CA ASN A 25 7.66 -16.49 8.03
C ASN A 25 6.36 -16.15 7.27
N PHE A 26 6.22 -16.61 6.01
CA PHE A 26 5.13 -16.18 5.13
C PHE A 26 3.75 -16.35 5.78
N TRP A 27 3.45 -17.54 6.29
CA TRP A 27 2.14 -17.81 6.90
C TRP A 27 1.87 -16.99 8.16
N LYS A 28 2.90 -16.81 8.99
CA LYS A 28 2.81 -15.99 10.21
C LYS A 28 2.52 -14.53 9.87
N ALA A 29 3.24 -13.99 8.88
CA ALA A 29 3.03 -12.63 8.40
C ALA A 29 1.65 -12.46 7.75
N THR A 30 1.19 -13.44 6.97
CA THR A 30 -0.15 -13.44 6.37
C THR A 30 -1.24 -13.40 7.44
N LYS A 31 -1.19 -14.28 8.44
CA LYS A 31 -2.17 -14.28 9.54
C LYS A 31 -2.20 -12.93 10.26
N ARG A 32 -1.04 -12.38 10.59
CA ARG A 32 -0.95 -11.10 11.28
C ARG A 32 -1.48 -9.95 10.45
N SER A 33 -1.18 -9.94 9.15
CA SER A 33 -1.67 -8.94 8.21
C SER A 33 -3.18 -9.06 8.00
N ALA A 34 -3.71 -10.30 7.94
CA ALA A 34 -5.13 -10.57 7.78
C ALA A 34 -5.97 -9.98 8.93
N VAL A 35 -5.50 -10.06 10.17
CA VAL A 35 -6.18 -9.45 11.33
C VAL A 35 -6.41 -7.94 11.13
N VAL A 36 -5.51 -7.26 10.42
CA VAL A 36 -5.62 -5.82 10.13
C VAL A 36 -6.39 -5.56 8.84
N PHE A 37 -6.12 -6.31 7.78
CA PHE A 37 -6.72 -6.06 6.47
C PHE A 37 -8.16 -6.53 6.34
N VAL A 38 -8.58 -7.59 7.04
CA VAL A 38 -9.97 -8.08 6.96
C VAL A 38 -10.98 -7.02 7.39
N PRO A 39 -10.81 -6.31 8.52
CA PRO A 39 -11.68 -5.18 8.87
C PRO A 39 -11.73 -4.07 7.80
N PHE A 40 -10.59 -3.73 7.20
CA PHE A 40 -10.54 -2.72 6.13
C PHE A 40 -11.26 -3.19 4.86
N ILE A 41 -11.09 -4.46 4.48
CA ILE A 41 -11.81 -5.07 3.36
C ILE A 41 -13.31 -5.02 3.61
N ILE A 42 -13.78 -5.42 4.80
CA ILE A 42 -15.20 -5.38 5.18
C ILE A 42 -15.72 -3.93 5.11
N GLY A 43 -14.98 -2.97 5.66
CA GLY A 43 -15.35 -1.55 5.62
C GLY A 43 -15.46 -0.98 4.21
N LEU A 44 -14.52 -1.31 3.32
CA LEU A 44 -14.57 -0.90 1.92
C LEU A 44 -15.70 -1.59 1.15
N CYS A 45 -15.97 -2.87 1.43
CA CYS A 45 -17.11 -3.58 0.87
C CYS A 45 -18.42 -2.88 1.26
N PHE A 46 -18.60 -2.57 2.55
CA PHE A 46 -19.75 -1.83 3.05
C PHE A 46 -19.87 -0.43 2.42
N LEU A 47 -18.77 0.33 2.37
CA LEU A 47 -18.73 1.64 1.73
C LEU A 47 -19.14 1.56 0.25
N GLY A 48 -18.65 0.56 -0.47
CA GLY A 48 -19.00 0.36 -1.87
C GLY A 48 -20.48 0.05 -2.06
N LEU A 49 -21.09 -0.74 -1.18
CA LEU A 49 -22.54 -0.98 -1.20
C LEU A 49 -23.33 0.32 -0.98
N VAL A 50 -22.95 1.11 0.03
CA VAL A 50 -23.59 2.39 0.36
C VAL A 50 -23.46 3.41 -0.78
N LEU A 51 -22.31 3.45 -1.46
CA LEU A 51 -22.05 4.36 -2.58
C LEU A 51 -22.56 3.83 -3.94
N GLY A 52 -23.37 2.77 -3.93
CA GLY A 52 -24.02 2.24 -5.13
C GLY A 52 -23.10 1.44 -6.07
N GLY A 53 -22.01 0.87 -5.55
CA GLY A 53 -21.02 0.09 -6.30
C GLY A 53 -21.59 -1.15 -7.01
N LEU A 54 -22.79 -1.61 -6.65
CA LEU A 54 -23.51 -2.67 -7.39
C LEU A 54 -23.93 -2.24 -8.80
N HIS A 55 -24.14 -0.93 -9.03
CA HIS A 55 -24.46 -0.40 -10.35
C HIS A 55 -23.20 -0.19 -11.21
N ARG A 56 -22.00 -0.45 -10.67
CA ARG A 56 -20.73 -0.28 -11.38
C ARG A 56 -20.25 -1.64 -11.90
N PRO A 57 -19.85 -1.72 -13.17
CA PRO A 57 -19.47 -2.99 -13.76
C PRO A 57 -18.11 -3.46 -13.18
N LEU A 58 -18.10 -4.68 -12.62
CA LEU A 58 -16.91 -5.31 -12.01
C LEU A 58 -15.99 -5.99 -13.04
N ASN A 59 -16.50 -6.21 -14.25
CA ASN A 59 -15.85 -6.92 -15.35
C ASN A 59 -14.42 -6.43 -15.66
N HIS A 60 -14.12 -5.13 -15.57
CA HIS A 60 -12.76 -4.61 -15.79
C HIS A 60 -11.78 -4.90 -14.63
N LEU A 61 -12.29 -5.03 -13.40
CA LEU A 61 -11.49 -5.30 -12.20
C LEU A 61 -11.13 -6.78 -12.06
N LEU A 62 -11.96 -7.66 -12.62
CA LEU A 62 -11.76 -9.11 -12.60
C LEU A 62 -10.82 -9.61 -13.69
N ILE A 63 -10.28 -8.72 -14.53
CA ILE A 63 -9.33 -9.08 -15.57
C ILE A 63 -7.97 -9.37 -14.91
N PRO A 64 -7.45 -10.61 -14.98
CA PRO A 64 -6.23 -11.01 -14.25
C PRO A 64 -5.02 -10.14 -14.58
N LYS A 65 -4.82 -9.76 -15.86
CA LYS A 65 -3.69 -8.90 -16.26
C LYS A 65 -3.66 -7.55 -15.54
N HIS A 66 -4.82 -6.95 -15.27
CA HIS A 66 -4.88 -5.66 -14.59
C HIS A 66 -4.58 -5.81 -13.11
N PHE A 67 -5.11 -6.86 -12.48
CA PHE A 67 -4.81 -7.17 -11.09
C PHE A 67 -3.31 -7.47 -10.87
N PHE A 68 -2.70 -8.35 -11.69
CA PHE A 68 -1.29 -8.69 -11.53
C PHE A 68 -0.36 -7.52 -11.86
N GLY A 69 -0.70 -6.69 -12.85
CA GLY A 69 0.03 -5.45 -13.12
C GLY A 69 -0.06 -4.48 -11.93
N TYR A 70 -1.23 -4.33 -11.34
CA TYR A 70 -1.41 -3.51 -10.14
C TYR A 70 -0.68 -4.08 -8.92
N MET A 71 -0.69 -5.40 -8.73
CA MET A 71 0.03 -6.07 -7.65
C MET A 71 1.54 -5.89 -7.78
N ALA A 72 2.11 -5.95 -8.99
CA ALA A 72 3.51 -5.63 -9.22
C ALA A 72 3.83 -4.17 -8.85
N PHE A 73 2.92 -3.25 -9.12
CA PHE A 73 3.05 -1.85 -8.70
C PHE A 73 2.95 -1.70 -7.18
N CYS A 74 2.02 -2.38 -6.50
CA CYS A 74 1.95 -2.42 -5.04
C CYS A 74 3.22 -3.02 -4.42
N LEU A 75 3.79 -4.06 -5.03
CA LEU A 75 5.05 -4.65 -4.57
C LEU A 75 6.20 -3.65 -4.66
N LEU A 76 6.29 -2.88 -5.74
CA LEU A 76 7.26 -1.77 -5.86
C LEU A 76 7.04 -0.72 -4.76
N GLN A 77 5.78 -0.37 -4.47
CA GLN A 77 5.46 0.54 -3.37
C GLN A 77 5.86 -0.03 -2.00
N GLN A 78 5.71 -1.34 -1.76
CA GLN A 78 6.17 -1.98 -0.54
C GLN A 78 7.69 -2.00 -0.41
N VAL A 79 8.44 -2.14 -1.51
CA VAL A 79 9.90 -1.98 -1.47
C VAL A 79 10.27 -0.56 -1.03
N GLY A 80 9.59 0.46 -1.56
CA GLY A 80 9.80 1.85 -1.16
C GLY A 80 9.42 2.12 0.30
N LEU A 81 8.18 1.78 0.69
CA LEU A 81 7.63 2.07 2.01
C LEU A 81 8.27 1.22 3.11
N SER A 82 8.30 -0.10 2.92
CA SER A 82 8.69 -1.05 3.96
C SER A 82 10.20 -1.30 3.94
N SER A 83 10.71 -1.83 2.81
CA SER A 83 12.11 -2.25 2.71
C SER A 83 13.10 -1.09 2.82
N TYR A 84 12.72 0.10 2.34
CA TYR A 84 13.54 1.31 2.42
C TYR A 84 13.10 2.27 3.54
N VAL A 85 12.01 3.02 3.37
CA VAL A 85 11.63 4.13 4.27
C VAL A 85 11.47 3.66 5.72
N THR A 86 10.66 2.64 5.96
CA THR A 86 10.38 2.13 7.31
C THR A 86 11.63 1.56 7.97
N ASN A 87 12.46 0.80 7.25
CA ASN A 87 13.72 0.29 7.80
C ASN A 87 14.65 1.43 8.26
N ARG A 88 14.77 2.50 7.47
CA ARG A 88 15.62 3.65 7.82
C ARG A 88 15.07 4.44 9.00
N LEU A 89 13.77 4.72 9.00
CA LEU A 89 13.12 5.41 10.11
C LEU A 89 13.17 4.57 11.40
N PHE A 90 12.98 3.25 11.31
CA PHE A 90 13.08 2.39 12.47
C PHE A 90 14.50 2.34 13.01
N ALA A 91 15.52 2.23 12.15
CA ALA A 91 16.92 2.31 12.58
C ALA A 91 17.27 3.66 13.23
N ALA A 92 16.73 4.77 12.72
CA ALA A 92 16.99 6.10 13.26
C ALA A 92 16.22 6.42 14.55
N THR A 93 15.09 5.76 14.78
CA THR A 93 14.19 6.09 15.90
C THR A 93 14.12 5.02 16.98
N ASP A 94 14.52 3.79 16.68
CA ASP A 94 14.35 2.60 17.52
C ASP A 94 12.92 2.45 18.10
N ASN A 95 11.92 2.98 17.40
CA ASN A 95 10.54 3.00 17.86
C ASN A 95 9.58 2.68 16.72
N ALA A 96 8.94 1.52 16.79
CA ALA A 96 8.06 1.01 15.74
C ALA A 96 6.89 1.96 15.44
N VAL A 97 6.28 2.55 16.48
CA VAL A 97 5.13 3.45 16.32
C VAL A 97 5.57 4.74 15.62
N ARG A 98 6.62 5.39 16.12
CA ARG A 98 7.15 6.63 15.54
C ARG A 98 7.60 6.44 14.10
N ALA A 99 8.34 5.36 13.82
CA ALA A 99 8.76 5.04 12.46
C ALA A 99 7.55 4.85 11.52
N SER A 100 6.52 4.15 11.98
CA SER A 100 5.32 3.87 11.18
C SER A 100 4.48 5.12 10.92
N LEU A 101 4.34 5.99 11.93
CA LEU A 101 3.65 7.28 11.77
C LEU A 101 4.33 8.12 10.70
N ILE A 102 5.65 8.30 10.81
CA ILE A 102 6.42 9.11 9.84
C ILE A 102 6.38 8.47 8.44
N ALA A 103 6.58 7.16 8.34
CA ALA A 103 6.56 6.43 7.07
C ALA A 103 5.20 6.56 6.36
N GLY A 104 4.11 6.37 7.10
CA GLY A 104 2.76 6.51 6.55
C GLY A 104 2.42 7.94 6.15
N THR A 105 2.87 8.96 6.89
CA THR A 105 2.72 10.36 6.48
C THR A 105 3.47 10.68 5.19
N ILE A 106 4.71 10.20 5.05
CA ILE A 106 5.47 10.36 3.80
C ILE A 106 4.75 9.66 2.65
N PHE A 107 4.26 8.43 2.88
CA PHE A 107 3.50 7.70 1.87
C PHE A 107 2.23 8.44 1.45
N ALA A 108 1.49 9.01 2.39
CA ALA A 108 0.33 9.85 2.11
C ALA A 108 0.66 11.09 1.28
N ALA A 109 1.75 11.78 1.61
CA ALA A 109 2.20 12.95 0.87
C ALA A 109 2.53 12.62 -0.60
N LEU A 110 3.04 11.42 -0.89
CA LEU A 110 3.28 10.96 -2.26
C LEU A 110 2.00 10.70 -3.06
N HIS A 111 0.84 10.62 -2.39
CA HIS A 111 -0.47 10.47 -3.03
C HIS A 111 -1.25 11.78 -3.13
N TRP A 112 -0.66 12.89 -2.70
CA TRP A 112 -1.20 14.22 -2.91
C TRP A 112 -1.39 14.50 -4.42
N PRO A 113 -2.42 15.25 -4.85
CA PRO A 113 -3.49 15.91 -4.07
C PRO A 113 -4.77 15.08 -3.93
N ASN A 114 -4.71 13.76 -4.13
CA ASN A 114 -5.92 12.95 -4.26
C ASN A 114 -6.68 12.84 -2.92
N PRO A 115 -7.91 13.39 -2.79
CA PRO A 115 -8.61 13.49 -1.52
C PRO A 115 -9.07 12.13 -0.98
N VAL A 116 -9.15 11.12 -1.84
CA VAL A 116 -9.46 9.73 -1.47
C VAL A 116 -8.19 8.99 -1.06
N LEU A 117 -7.12 9.10 -1.85
CA LEU A 117 -5.90 8.34 -1.60
C LEU A 117 -5.08 8.86 -0.44
N VAL A 118 -4.97 10.17 -0.24
CA VAL A 118 -4.19 10.73 0.87
C VAL A 118 -4.60 10.15 2.23
N PRO A 119 -5.87 10.19 2.66
CA PRO A 119 -6.26 9.61 3.95
C PRO A 119 -6.10 8.08 3.99
N LEU A 120 -6.47 7.38 2.90
CA LEU A 120 -6.37 5.92 2.85
C LEU A 120 -4.92 5.43 2.93
N THR A 121 -4.01 6.10 2.23
CA THR A 121 -2.59 5.77 2.22
C THR A 121 -1.89 6.23 3.48
N CYS A 122 -2.38 7.26 4.18
CA CYS A 122 -1.94 7.58 5.53
C CYS A 122 -2.22 6.40 6.48
N VAL A 123 -3.50 6.01 6.62
CA VAL A 123 -3.90 4.91 7.53
C VAL A 123 -3.26 3.59 7.11
N GLY A 124 -3.36 3.23 5.84
CA GLY A 124 -2.78 2.01 5.30
C GLY A 124 -1.26 1.99 5.39
N GLY A 125 -0.59 3.10 5.08
CA GLY A 125 0.86 3.23 5.16
C GLY A 125 1.38 3.06 6.59
N ILE A 126 0.70 3.66 7.58
CA ILE A 126 1.00 3.47 9.01
C ILE A 126 0.85 2.00 9.38
N ALA A 127 -0.30 1.39 9.04
CA ALA A 127 -0.60 0.01 9.38
C ALA A 127 0.40 -0.99 8.77
N MET A 128 0.71 -0.83 7.48
CA MET A 128 1.66 -1.69 6.77
C MET A 128 3.08 -1.54 7.30
N SER A 129 3.53 -0.31 7.56
CA SER A 129 4.84 -0.04 8.15
C SER A 129 4.97 -0.68 9.55
N TRP A 130 3.91 -0.57 10.36
CA TRP A 130 3.89 -1.17 11.69
C TRP A 130 3.90 -2.70 11.63
N LEU A 131 3.10 -3.29 10.75
CA LEU A 131 3.09 -4.74 10.51
C LEU A 131 4.46 -5.22 10.04
N PHE A 132 5.12 -4.48 9.16
CA PHE A 132 6.46 -4.81 8.65
C PHE A 132 7.51 -4.81 9.76
N VAL A 133 7.52 -3.81 10.65
CA VAL A 133 8.44 -3.81 11.81
C VAL A 133 8.18 -5.00 12.74
N ARG A 134 6.90 -5.37 12.92
CA ARG A 134 6.49 -6.49 13.80
C ARG A 134 6.77 -7.86 13.21
N GLU A 135 6.67 -8.01 11.90
CA GLU A 135 6.91 -9.25 11.17
C GLU A 135 7.35 -8.91 9.74
N ARG A 136 8.68 -8.87 9.52
CA ARG A 136 9.26 -8.48 8.23
C ARG A 136 8.83 -9.44 7.12
N ASN A 137 7.83 -9.05 6.34
CA ASN A 137 7.44 -9.72 5.12
C ASN A 137 6.62 -8.77 4.24
N ILE A 138 7.09 -8.46 3.03
CA ILE A 138 6.39 -7.52 2.14
C ILE A 138 5.36 -8.21 1.24
N LEU A 139 5.41 -9.54 1.09
CA LEU A 139 4.53 -10.27 0.19
C LEU A 139 3.05 -10.22 0.62
N PRO A 140 2.67 -10.54 1.88
CA PRO A 140 1.28 -10.40 2.30
C PRO A 140 0.83 -8.94 2.37
N LEU A 141 1.75 -7.99 2.61
CA LEU A 141 1.45 -6.56 2.60
C LEU A 141 1.12 -6.09 1.19
N ALA A 142 1.91 -6.48 0.19
CA ALA A 142 1.66 -6.15 -1.21
C ALA A 142 0.34 -6.76 -1.70
N LEU A 143 0.05 -8.01 -1.35
CA LEU A 143 -1.22 -8.66 -1.67
C LEU A 143 -2.41 -7.94 -1.03
N GLY A 144 -2.34 -7.66 0.27
CA GLY A 144 -3.39 -6.93 0.99
C GLY A 144 -3.61 -5.53 0.41
N GLN A 145 -2.53 -4.82 0.09
CA GLN A 145 -2.59 -3.51 -0.57
C GLN A 145 -3.26 -3.60 -1.94
N SER A 146 -2.96 -4.64 -2.73
CA SER A 146 -3.54 -4.85 -4.06
C SER A 146 -5.04 -5.07 -3.99
N ILE A 147 -5.49 -5.87 -3.01
CA ILE A 147 -6.91 -6.11 -2.73
C ILE A 147 -7.59 -4.80 -2.32
N LEU A 148 -7.05 -4.10 -1.31
CA LEU A 148 -7.61 -2.85 -0.82
C LEU A 148 -7.69 -1.77 -1.91
N GLY A 149 -6.64 -1.59 -2.69
CA GLY A 149 -6.63 -0.63 -3.79
C GLY A 149 -7.64 -0.94 -4.89
N THR A 150 -7.83 -2.22 -5.20
CA THR A 150 -8.88 -2.68 -6.14
C THR A 150 -10.27 -2.40 -5.56
N LEU A 151 -10.48 -2.65 -4.26
CA LEU A 151 -11.75 -2.35 -3.58
C LEU A 151 -12.04 -0.86 -3.52
N VAL A 152 -11.02 -0.01 -3.32
CA VAL A 152 -11.19 1.45 -3.34
C VAL A 152 -11.65 1.93 -4.71
N TRP A 153 -11.05 1.42 -5.79
CA TRP A 153 -11.47 1.72 -7.15
C TRP A 153 -12.94 1.36 -7.39
N TRP A 154 -13.38 0.21 -6.88
CA TRP A 154 -14.77 -0.22 -7.00
C TRP A 154 -15.72 0.62 -6.12
N ALA A 155 -15.35 0.81 -4.86
CA ALA A 155 -16.21 1.39 -3.83
C ALA A 155 -16.43 2.89 -4.02
N VAL A 156 -15.39 3.64 -4.40
CA VAL A 156 -15.42 5.11 -4.44
C VAL A 156 -15.68 5.59 -5.87
N PRO A 157 -16.55 6.60 -6.09
CA PRO A 157 -16.78 7.15 -7.43
C PRO A 157 -15.50 7.65 -8.09
N VAL A 158 -15.32 7.36 -9.39
CA VAL A 158 -14.19 7.84 -10.19
C VAL A 158 -14.07 9.36 -10.18
N ALA A 159 -15.19 10.07 -10.08
CA ALA A 159 -15.22 11.54 -9.94
C ALA A 159 -14.54 12.06 -8.67
N TRP A 160 -14.31 11.23 -7.65
CA TRP A 160 -13.66 11.64 -6.39
C TRP A 160 -12.18 11.31 -6.38
N HIS A 161 -11.81 10.14 -6.88
CA HIS A 161 -10.42 9.66 -6.88
C HIS A 161 -9.70 9.87 -8.21
N HIS A 162 -10.37 10.40 -9.24
CA HIS A 162 -9.81 10.76 -10.55
C HIS A 162 -8.98 9.64 -11.17
N ALA A 163 -9.54 8.43 -11.28
CA ALA A 163 -8.85 7.25 -11.78
C ALA A 163 -7.55 6.93 -10.99
N MET A 164 -7.55 7.21 -9.68
CA MET A 164 -6.44 6.99 -8.75
C MET A 164 -5.18 7.79 -9.09
N ARG A 165 -5.35 8.91 -9.83
CA ARG A 165 -4.24 9.76 -10.20
C ARG A 165 -3.71 10.53 -9.00
N VAL A 166 -2.41 10.80 -9.03
CA VAL A 166 -1.67 11.57 -8.03
C VAL A 166 -0.78 12.59 -8.73
N GLY A 167 -0.28 13.58 -7.99
CA GLY A 167 0.51 14.67 -8.55
C GLY A 167 -0.25 15.51 -9.58
N PRO A 168 0.46 16.15 -10.53
CA PRO A 168 -0.16 17.01 -11.56
C PRO A 168 -1.24 16.30 -12.38
N GLY A 169 -1.10 14.99 -12.60
CA GLY A 169 -2.07 14.19 -13.36
C GLY A 169 -3.48 14.20 -12.74
N PHE A 170 -3.60 14.44 -11.44
CA PHE A 170 -4.89 14.55 -10.76
C PHE A 170 -5.74 15.73 -11.27
N TYR A 171 -5.10 16.87 -11.57
CA TYR A 171 -5.79 18.08 -12.05
C TYR A 171 -6.16 18.03 -13.53
N HIS A 172 -5.53 17.14 -14.31
CA HIS A 172 -5.82 16.92 -15.73
C HIS A 172 -6.75 15.72 -15.95
N PHE A 173 -7.58 15.39 -14.97
CA PHE A 173 -8.55 14.31 -15.10
C PHE A 173 -9.78 14.78 -15.88
N HIS A 174 -10.10 14.04 -16.94
CA HIS A 174 -11.34 14.19 -17.67
C HIS A 174 -12.06 12.83 -17.66
N PRO A 175 -13.33 12.78 -17.22
CA PRO A 175 -14.14 11.59 -17.38
C PRO A 175 -14.18 11.20 -18.86
N ARG A 176 -13.87 9.94 -19.17
CA ARG A 176 -14.08 9.36 -20.49
C ARG A 176 -15.42 8.66 -20.53
#